data_AF-A0A7C1ABS7-F1
#
_entry.id   AF-A0A7C1ABS7-F1
#
_cell.length_a   1.000
_cell.length_b   1.000
_cell.length_c   1.000
_cell.angle_alpha   90.00
_cell.angle_beta   90.00
_cell.angle_gamma   90.00
#
_symmetry.space_group_name_H-M   'P 1'
#
loop_
_entity.id
_entity.type
_entity.pdbx_description
1 polymer ?
#
loop_
_entity_poly.entity_id
_entity_poly.type
_entity_poly.pdbx_seq_one_letter_code
_entity_poly.pdbx_strand_id
1 'polypeptide(L)'
;ALKLCRGKYVLLINPDTLVQEDTFVKLISFLDRHPEAGMAGCKILNPDGSLQSACRRSIPTPWIAFTKLTGLSDLFPHNRWLAKYNLTYLDPDQTAAVDAISGSFMLVKREVLEQVGFLDEQFFMYGEDLDWCYRITRAGWKIYYVPTTKIVHYKGASTEKARLDTILTFYRVMLQFAGKHFKGKYLFFPQWFLIVGIGLRAAVSFLQNLFSRLRWPFVDLFFLNLSLLLAIILRFGSLQFWQSYILVTAIYSLVWLGSFFFFDLYDQRKFSVSRAAAGVILGLIINSTITYFAKNFAFSRLVVIYAGGINLLLIPGWRWGLKKISAMSSRPFFERLKKQYFRKEAIVVGDSRSVSDIIRKLNNQYHSDTDIVAALLTNFRGNPENGFAGLPVLGEVNELPWYIREYAANEVIFISDSIPYEKMLGLMAESENSGVEFKVASQKMEVIIGSSSVDYLGDISLIDLDYRLAHSPYKILKRAMDLLLSIFFLLLFVPVWPLLWLKGYRLTRILIVSPLPGKSVPVFSKPGRLPETFIEKLPLLFWVIKGDFSLVGEELRFETSEKKSANPVILLKPGLISFLRLKEMGPDQAENRKKIEIYYLKNYTPLFDLQLILRGIIRGKI
;
A
#
# COMPACT_ATOMS: atom_id res chain seq x y z
N ALA A 1 1.84 12.32 31.21
CA ALA A 1 0.45 12.01 31.65
C ALA A 1 0.44 11.20 32.94
N LEU A 2 0.88 9.93 32.95
CA LEU A 2 0.79 9.04 34.13
C LEU A 2 1.34 9.63 35.44
N LYS A 3 2.50 10.33 35.39
CA LYS A 3 3.11 10.99 36.56
C LYS A 3 2.23 12.09 37.20
N LEU A 4 1.27 12.64 36.46
CA LEU A 4 0.39 13.73 36.92
C LEU A 4 -0.95 13.21 37.48
N CYS A 5 -1.26 11.93 37.28
CA CYS A 5 -2.54 11.34 37.69
C CYS A 5 -2.65 11.30 39.22
N ARG A 6 -3.83 11.69 39.74
CA ARG A 6 -4.11 11.71 41.19
C ARG A 6 -5.23 10.77 41.65
N GLY A 7 -5.97 10.15 40.72
CA GLY A 7 -7.09 9.27 41.04
C GLY A 7 -6.70 7.96 41.72
N LYS A 8 -7.63 7.34 42.45
CA LYS A 8 -7.48 5.99 43.05
C LYS A 8 -7.27 4.91 41.97
N TYR A 9 -7.90 5.10 40.82
CA TYR A 9 -7.72 4.30 39.62
C TYR A 9 -7.16 5.17 38.51
N VAL A 10 -6.29 4.58 37.69
CA VAL A 10 -5.71 5.22 36.52
C VAL A 10 -6.07 4.39 35.30
N LEU A 11 -6.56 5.05 34.26
CA LEU A 11 -6.91 4.41 32.99
C LEU A 11 -5.90 4.79 31.93
N LEU A 12 -5.28 3.79 31.31
CA LEU A 12 -4.62 3.92 30.03
C LEU A 12 -5.63 3.54 28.94
N ILE A 13 -5.90 4.46 28.01
CA ILE A 13 -6.85 4.26 26.92
C ILE A 13 -6.30 4.90 25.66
N ASN A 14 -6.52 4.23 24.52
CA ASN A 14 -6.18 4.83 23.23
C ASN A 14 -7.22 5.88 22.81
N PRO A 15 -6.80 6.94 22.08
CA PRO A 15 -7.70 8.00 21.63
C PRO A 15 -8.76 7.54 20.62
N ASP A 16 -8.52 6.42 19.92
CA ASP A 16 -9.40 5.80 18.93
C ASP A 16 -10.33 4.74 19.57
N THR A 17 -10.88 5.03 20.75
CA THR A 17 -11.74 4.10 21.51
C THR A 17 -13.10 4.72 21.83
N LEU A 18 -14.18 4.00 21.54
CA LEU A 18 -15.53 4.29 22.02
C LEU A 18 -15.84 3.40 23.23
N VAL A 19 -16.25 4.04 24.33
CA VAL A 19 -16.45 3.39 25.62
C VAL A 19 -17.94 3.31 25.95
N GLN A 20 -18.42 2.13 26.36
CA GLN A 20 -19.80 1.97 26.83
C GLN A 20 -20.01 2.70 28.17
N GLU A 21 -21.20 3.27 28.36
CA GLU A 21 -21.55 4.21 29.43
C GLU A 21 -21.29 3.67 30.84
N ASP A 22 -21.51 2.37 31.06
CA ASP A 22 -21.37 1.71 32.35
C ASP A 22 -19.99 1.07 32.59
N THR A 23 -19.05 1.23 31.65
CA THR A 23 -17.72 0.58 31.67
C THR A 23 -16.96 0.89 32.95
N PHE A 24 -16.85 2.17 33.30
CA PHE A 24 -16.06 2.59 34.46
C PHE A 24 -16.69 2.12 35.78
N VAL A 25 -18.01 2.22 35.90
CA VAL A 25 -18.75 1.79 37.10
C VAL A 25 -18.54 0.29 37.33
N LYS A 26 -18.70 -0.53 36.28
CA LYS A 26 -18.52 -1.98 36.35
C LYS A 26 -17.10 -2.39 36.71
N LEU A 27 -16.10 -1.79 36.06
CA LEU A 27 -14.69 -2.15 36.30
C LEU A 27 -14.17 -1.65 37.65
N ILE A 28 -14.54 -0.45 38.09
CA ILE A 28 -14.19 0.05 39.42
C ILE A 28 -14.83 -0.84 40.49
N SER A 29 -16.13 -1.14 40.35
CA SER A 29 -16.83 -2.05 41.27
C SER A 29 -16.19 -3.44 41.32
N PHE A 30 -15.69 -3.94 40.17
CA PHE A 30 -14.97 -5.21 40.12
C PHE A 30 -13.64 -5.13 40.90
N LEU A 31 -12.84 -4.08 40.69
CA LEU A 31 -11.55 -3.90 41.37
C LEU A 31 -11.70 -3.65 42.88
N ASP A 32 -12.79 -3.01 43.32
CA ASP A 32 -13.10 -2.85 44.75
C ASP A 32 -13.49 -4.18 45.40
N ARG A 33 -14.23 -5.05 44.70
CA ARG A 33 -14.65 -6.37 45.21
C ARG A 33 -13.53 -7.42 45.19
N HIS A 34 -12.47 -7.20 44.42
CA HIS A 34 -11.33 -8.12 44.28
C HIS A 34 -10.05 -7.41 44.73
N PRO A 35 -9.72 -7.43 46.03
CA PRO A 35 -8.52 -6.79 46.55
C PRO A 35 -7.24 -7.27 45.86
N GLU A 36 -7.16 -8.52 45.45
CA GLU A 36 -6.00 -9.10 44.75
C GLU A 36 -5.87 -8.67 43.28
N ALA A 37 -6.92 -8.07 42.70
CA ALA A 37 -6.91 -7.56 41.34
C ALA A 37 -6.18 -6.21 41.29
N GLY A 38 -5.03 -6.18 40.63
CA GLY A 38 -4.27 -4.93 40.43
C GLY A 38 -4.67 -4.16 39.18
N MET A 39 -5.18 -4.88 38.17
CA MET A 39 -5.53 -4.33 36.86
C MET A 39 -6.70 -5.09 36.24
N ALA A 40 -7.57 -4.36 35.54
CA ALA A 40 -8.70 -4.93 34.81
C ALA A 40 -8.78 -4.36 33.38
N GLY A 41 -9.03 -5.26 32.43
CA GLY A 41 -9.41 -4.96 31.06
C GLY A 41 -10.84 -5.42 30.79
N CYS A 42 -11.45 -4.93 29.72
CA CYS A 42 -12.80 -5.31 29.32
C CYS A 42 -12.82 -6.01 27.95
N LYS A 43 -14.02 -6.35 27.46
CA LYS A 43 -14.20 -6.89 26.11
C LYS A 43 -13.92 -5.79 25.08
N ILE A 44 -13.06 -6.06 24.12
CA ILE A 44 -12.67 -5.08 23.09
C ILE A 44 -13.18 -5.58 21.75
N LEU A 45 -14.00 -4.78 21.08
CA LEU A 45 -14.58 -5.08 19.79
C LEU A 45 -13.92 -4.24 18.69
N ASN A 46 -13.85 -4.81 17.50
CA ASN A 46 -13.62 -4.09 16.26
C ASN A 46 -14.90 -3.31 15.84
N PRO A 47 -14.81 -2.36 14.91
CA PRO A 47 -15.97 -1.61 14.40
C PRO A 47 -17.05 -2.52 13.80
N ASP A 48 -16.65 -3.65 13.22
CA ASP A 48 -17.56 -4.68 12.67
C ASP A 48 -18.23 -5.56 13.75
N GLY A 49 -17.98 -5.29 15.03
CA GLY A 49 -18.49 -6.05 16.18
C GLY A 49 -17.72 -7.33 16.50
N SER A 50 -16.70 -7.71 15.71
CA SER A 50 -15.87 -8.87 16.00
C SER A 50 -14.93 -8.63 17.19
N LEU A 51 -14.58 -9.69 17.92
CA LEU A 51 -13.73 -9.58 19.12
C LEU A 51 -12.26 -9.34 18.75
N GLN A 52 -11.62 -8.33 19.36
CA GLN A 52 -10.17 -8.20 19.31
C GLN A 52 -9.53 -9.23 20.25
N SER A 53 -8.94 -10.28 19.69
CA SER A 53 -8.36 -11.38 20.48
C SER A 53 -7.23 -10.94 21.44
N ALA A 54 -6.61 -9.78 21.19
CA ALA A 54 -5.56 -9.23 22.06
C ALA A 54 -6.07 -8.66 23.39
N CYS A 55 -7.40 -8.56 23.59
CA CYS A 55 -7.99 -8.11 24.86
C CYS A 55 -7.63 -9.03 26.05
N ARG A 56 -7.25 -10.28 25.77
CA ARG A 56 -6.79 -11.27 26.74
C ARG A 56 -5.61 -12.04 26.19
N ARG A 57 -4.51 -12.09 26.94
CA ARG A 57 -3.27 -12.72 26.49
C ARG A 57 -2.58 -13.48 27.61
N SER A 58 -1.78 -14.46 27.21
CA SER A 58 -0.76 -15.05 28.07
C SER A 58 0.61 -14.41 27.84
N ILE A 59 1.48 -14.50 28.85
CA ILE A 59 2.89 -14.15 28.66
C ILE A 59 3.48 -15.03 27.56
N PRO A 60 4.22 -14.46 26.59
CA PRO A 60 4.82 -15.21 25.49
C PRO A 60 6.02 -16.05 25.94
N THR A 61 5.76 -17.10 26.72
CA THR A 61 6.76 -18.17 26.95
C THR A 61 7.17 -18.78 25.61
N PRO A 62 8.35 -19.41 25.49
CA PRO A 62 8.86 -19.88 24.19
C PRO A 62 7.88 -20.75 23.39
N TRP A 63 7.16 -21.66 24.03
CA TRP A 63 6.13 -22.49 23.39
C TRP A 63 4.91 -21.67 22.91
N ILE A 64 4.44 -20.74 23.74
CA ILE A 64 3.30 -19.87 23.43
C ILE A 64 3.66 -18.92 22.27
N ALA A 65 4.88 -18.37 22.29
CA ALA A 65 5.40 -17.58 21.19
C ALA A 65 5.48 -18.43 19.91
N PHE A 66 6.07 -19.61 19.95
CA PHE A 66 6.19 -20.50 18.77
C PHE A 66 4.85 -20.83 18.12
N THR A 67 3.85 -21.23 18.91
CA THR A 67 2.51 -21.57 18.41
C THR A 67 1.81 -20.37 17.78
N LYS A 68 2.03 -19.15 18.31
CA LYS A 68 1.54 -17.93 17.68
C LYS A 68 2.31 -17.59 16.40
N LEU A 69 3.63 -17.69 16.41
CA LEU A 69 4.50 -17.35 15.28
C LEU A 69 4.26 -18.24 14.06
N THR A 70 4.12 -19.54 14.28
CA THR A 70 3.84 -20.52 13.22
C THR A 70 2.40 -20.47 12.70
N GLY A 71 1.50 -19.78 13.40
CA GLY A 71 0.07 -19.75 13.08
C GLY A 71 -0.70 -20.98 13.59
N LEU A 72 -0.06 -21.89 14.33
CA LEU A 72 -0.74 -23.03 14.96
C LEU A 72 -1.86 -22.59 15.90
N SER A 73 -1.70 -21.44 16.57
CA SER A 73 -2.76 -20.86 17.41
C SER A 73 -4.01 -20.51 16.61
N ASP A 74 -3.84 -20.07 15.37
CA ASP A 74 -4.94 -19.63 14.49
C ASP A 74 -5.59 -20.85 13.80
N LEU A 75 -4.82 -21.92 13.54
CA LEU A 75 -5.32 -23.18 13.00
C LEU A 75 -6.11 -24.01 14.02
N PHE A 76 -5.74 -23.95 15.30
CA PHE A 76 -6.36 -24.74 16.37
C PHE A 76 -6.86 -23.84 17.52
N PRO A 77 -7.84 -22.94 17.27
CA PRO A 77 -8.23 -21.89 18.21
C PRO A 77 -8.86 -22.41 19.52
N HIS A 78 -9.41 -23.64 19.52
CA HIS A 78 -10.02 -24.26 20.70
C HIS A 78 -9.05 -25.13 21.51
N ASN A 79 -7.81 -25.32 21.05
CA ASN A 79 -6.84 -26.16 21.74
C ASN A 79 -6.10 -25.38 22.84
N ARG A 80 -6.23 -25.84 24.09
CA ARG A 80 -5.64 -25.17 25.28
C ARG A 80 -4.12 -25.05 25.22
N TRP A 81 -3.42 -25.92 24.48
CA TRP A 81 -1.97 -25.95 24.37
C TRP A 81 -1.43 -25.09 23.22
N LEU A 82 -2.20 -24.94 22.14
CA LEU A 82 -1.79 -24.23 20.91
C LEU A 82 -2.33 -22.80 20.87
N ALA A 83 -3.51 -22.56 21.44
CA ALA A 83 -4.22 -21.29 21.37
C ALA A 83 -4.03 -20.42 22.61
N LYS A 84 -2.92 -20.63 23.33
CA LYS A 84 -2.67 -20.03 24.64
C LYS A 84 -2.31 -18.55 24.58
N TYR A 85 -1.70 -18.08 23.49
CA TYR A 85 -1.26 -16.69 23.39
C TYR A 85 -2.42 -15.68 23.56
N ASN A 86 -3.55 -15.91 22.88
CA ASN A 86 -4.75 -15.08 22.96
C ASN A 86 -5.89 -15.73 23.76
N LEU A 87 -5.60 -16.84 24.45
CA LEU A 87 -6.56 -17.60 25.25
C LEU A 87 -7.89 -17.89 24.51
N THR A 88 -7.83 -18.20 23.21
CA THR A 88 -9.03 -18.33 22.36
C THR A 88 -9.88 -19.56 22.69
N TYR A 89 -9.36 -20.48 23.49
CA TYR A 89 -10.09 -21.61 24.04
C TYR A 89 -10.99 -21.23 25.23
N LEU A 90 -10.87 -20.01 25.77
CA LEU A 90 -11.77 -19.51 26.82
C LEU A 90 -13.03 -18.90 26.19
N ASP A 91 -14.14 -19.01 26.90
CA ASP A 91 -15.38 -18.30 26.55
C ASP A 91 -15.13 -16.78 26.56
N PRO A 92 -15.41 -16.04 25.46
CA PRO A 92 -15.24 -14.58 25.40
C PRO A 92 -16.12 -13.79 26.37
N ASP A 93 -17.19 -14.39 26.89
CA ASP A 93 -18.16 -13.75 27.77
C ASP A 93 -17.99 -14.12 29.25
N GLN A 94 -16.92 -14.86 29.58
CA GLN A 94 -16.57 -15.20 30.96
C GLN A 94 -15.41 -14.35 31.50
N THR A 95 -15.59 -13.85 32.73
CA THR A 95 -14.52 -13.21 33.49
C THR A 95 -13.42 -14.22 33.79
N ALA A 96 -12.17 -13.84 33.52
CA ALA A 96 -11.02 -14.71 33.75
C ALA A 96 -9.82 -13.92 34.25
N ALA A 97 -9.03 -14.53 35.13
CA ALA A 97 -7.67 -14.08 35.40
C ALA A 97 -6.80 -14.37 34.17
N VAL A 98 -6.07 -13.38 33.70
CA VAL A 98 -5.22 -13.45 32.49
C VAL A 98 -3.84 -12.91 32.81
N ASP A 99 -2.84 -13.26 32.01
CA ASP A 99 -1.49 -12.76 32.28
C ASP A 99 -1.25 -11.35 31.71
N ALA A 100 -2.01 -10.98 30.68
CA ALA A 100 -1.93 -9.65 30.06
C ALA A 100 -3.25 -9.27 29.37
N ILE A 101 -3.51 -7.95 29.33
CA ILE A 101 -4.63 -7.32 28.61
C ILE A 101 -4.07 -6.33 27.58
N SER A 102 -4.89 -5.82 26.66
CA SER A 102 -4.43 -4.90 25.60
C SER A 102 -4.11 -3.50 26.14
N GLY A 103 -3.03 -2.89 25.66
CA GLY A 103 -2.70 -1.48 25.92
C GLY A 103 -3.75 -0.47 25.44
N SER A 104 -4.69 -0.89 24.59
CA SER A 104 -5.81 -0.03 24.15
C SER A 104 -6.78 0.35 25.27
N PHE A 105 -6.87 -0.47 26.33
CA PHE A 105 -7.68 -0.19 27.51
C PHE A 105 -7.16 -0.97 28.73
N MET A 106 -6.58 -0.26 29.70
CA MET A 106 -6.05 -0.83 30.94
C MET A 106 -6.44 0.03 32.14
N LEU A 107 -7.33 -0.46 33.00
CA LEU A 107 -7.65 0.19 34.27
C LEU A 107 -6.81 -0.42 35.38
N VAL A 108 -5.99 0.39 36.04
CA VAL A 108 -5.04 -0.05 37.07
C VAL A 108 -5.26 0.68 38.38
N LYS A 109 -5.11 -0.03 39.51
CA LYS A 109 -5.11 0.60 40.84
C LYS A 109 -3.87 1.44 41.03
N ARG A 110 -4.00 2.60 41.68
CA ARG A 110 -2.87 3.48 41.95
C ARG A 110 -1.79 2.84 42.82
N GLU A 111 -2.17 2.02 43.81
CA GLU A 111 -1.21 1.29 44.66
C GLU A 111 -0.30 0.36 43.85
N VAL A 112 -0.84 -0.27 42.79
CA VAL A 112 -0.08 -1.12 41.88
C VAL A 112 0.93 -0.28 41.11
N LEU A 113 0.50 0.88 40.60
CA LEU A 113 1.38 1.82 39.90
C LEU A 113 2.55 2.29 40.76
N GLU A 114 2.27 2.60 42.03
CA GLU A 114 3.29 3.05 42.99
C GLU A 114 4.28 1.93 43.33
N GLN A 115 3.83 0.67 43.33
CA GLN A 115 4.69 -0.49 43.57
C GLN A 115 5.53 -0.89 42.34
N VAL A 116 4.93 -0.95 41.14
CA VAL A 116 5.61 -1.53 39.96
C VAL A 116 6.23 -0.49 39.01
N GLY A 117 5.87 0.78 39.18
CA GLY A 117 6.28 1.87 38.29
C GLY A 117 5.48 1.97 36.99
N PHE A 118 5.86 2.92 36.14
CA PHE A 118 5.18 3.21 34.86
C PHE A 118 5.58 2.25 33.73
N LEU A 119 5.08 2.49 32.52
CA LEU A 119 5.52 1.82 31.28
C LEU A 119 7.04 2.03 31.08
N ASP A 120 7.72 1.03 30.51
CA ASP A 120 9.15 1.12 30.23
C ASP A 120 9.39 1.72 28.84
N GLU A 121 10.08 2.87 28.80
CA GLU A 121 10.39 3.64 27.59
C GLU A 121 11.30 2.89 26.61
N GLN A 122 11.94 1.79 27.03
CA GLN A 122 12.69 0.91 26.12
C GLN A 122 11.78 0.18 25.12
N PHE A 123 10.48 0.05 25.40
CA PHE A 123 9.50 -0.51 24.48
C PHE A 123 8.75 0.62 23.77
N PHE A 124 9.06 0.84 22.50
CA PHE A 124 8.41 1.89 21.70
C PHE A 124 6.97 1.54 21.29
N MET A 125 6.69 0.28 20.94
CA MET A 125 5.37 -0.20 20.50
C MET A 125 5.28 -1.75 20.55
N TYR A 126 4.09 -2.32 20.82
CA TYR A 126 3.74 -3.76 20.87
C TYR A 126 4.22 -4.57 22.09
N GLY A 127 4.99 -3.99 23.00
CA GLY A 127 5.59 -4.73 24.13
C GLY A 127 5.56 -4.01 25.46
N GLU A 128 5.28 -2.72 25.44
CA GLU A 128 5.10 -1.87 26.61
C GLU A 128 3.97 -2.38 27.52
N ASP A 129 2.87 -2.81 26.93
CA ASP A 129 1.70 -3.33 27.66
C ASP A 129 1.98 -4.72 28.27
N LEU A 130 2.65 -5.60 27.52
CA LEU A 130 3.08 -6.93 27.97
C LEU A 130 4.12 -6.84 29.09
N ASP A 131 5.12 -5.95 28.97
CA ASP A 131 6.10 -5.68 30.02
C ASP A 131 5.44 -5.25 31.32
N TRP A 132 4.47 -4.36 31.22
CA TRP A 132 3.79 -3.82 32.38
C TRP A 132 2.92 -4.86 33.06
N CYS A 133 2.12 -5.61 32.29
CA CYS A 133 1.34 -6.73 32.80
C CYS A 133 2.23 -7.78 33.50
N TYR A 134 3.39 -8.08 32.92
CA TYR A 134 4.33 -9.01 33.52
C TYR A 134 4.89 -8.51 34.86
N ARG A 135 5.28 -7.23 34.94
CA ARG A 135 5.75 -6.63 36.20
C ARG A 135 4.67 -6.61 37.28
N ILE A 136 3.42 -6.32 36.92
CA ILE A 136 2.26 -6.37 37.83
C ILE A 136 2.07 -7.78 38.39
N THR A 137 2.07 -8.78 37.53
CA THR A 137 1.94 -10.19 37.93
C THR A 137 3.11 -10.63 38.82
N ARG A 138 4.34 -10.19 38.52
CA ARG A 138 5.54 -10.48 39.31
C ARG A 138 5.53 -9.82 40.69
N ALA A 139 4.80 -8.73 40.86
CA ALA A 139 4.59 -8.07 42.15
C ALA A 139 3.49 -8.72 43.01
N GLY A 140 2.84 -9.79 42.51
CA GLY A 140 1.84 -10.57 43.24
C GLY A 140 0.39 -10.20 42.94
N TRP A 141 0.16 -9.21 42.08
CA TRP A 141 -1.18 -8.77 41.69
C TRP A 141 -1.76 -9.64 40.56
N LYS A 142 -3.08 -9.83 40.56
CA LYS A 142 -3.79 -10.47 39.45
C LYS A 142 -4.27 -9.44 38.43
N ILE A 143 -4.30 -9.86 37.17
CA ILE A 143 -4.90 -9.10 36.07
C ILE A 143 -6.14 -9.84 35.61
N TYR A 144 -7.24 -9.13 35.44
CA TYR A 144 -8.52 -9.71 35.05
C TYR A 144 -9.03 -9.17 33.71
N TYR A 145 -9.57 -10.08 32.91
CA TYR A 145 -10.44 -9.77 31.78
C TYR A 145 -11.89 -9.82 32.26
N VAL A 146 -12.63 -8.72 32.12
CA VAL A 146 -13.98 -8.53 32.65
C VAL A 146 -14.94 -8.19 31.50
N PRO A 147 -15.61 -9.19 30.87
CA PRO A 147 -16.45 -8.99 29.70
C PRO A 147 -17.86 -8.47 30.00
N THR A 148 -18.18 -8.17 31.26
CA THR A 148 -19.47 -7.59 31.65
C THR A 148 -19.70 -6.18 31.09
N THR A 149 -18.63 -5.55 30.58
CA THR A 149 -18.65 -4.33 29.78
C THR A 149 -17.76 -4.49 28.55
N LYS A 150 -17.93 -3.60 27.56
CA LYS A 150 -17.18 -3.60 26.31
C LYS A 150 -16.81 -2.19 25.84
N ILE A 151 -15.78 -2.14 25.01
CA ILE A 151 -15.39 -0.97 24.24
C ILE A 151 -15.29 -1.34 22.76
N VAL A 152 -15.39 -0.35 21.88
CA VAL A 152 -15.02 -0.48 20.47
C VAL A 152 -13.71 0.26 20.27
N HIS A 153 -12.68 -0.43 19.81
CA HIS A 153 -11.37 0.16 19.52
C HIS A 153 -11.16 0.19 18.02
N TYR A 154 -11.16 1.40 17.44
CA TYR A 154 -10.95 1.68 16.02
C TYR A 154 -9.47 1.57 15.68
N LYS A 155 -8.89 0.41 16.00
CA LYS A 155 -7.48 0.04 15.81
C LYS A 155 -6.96 0.70 14.55
N GLY A 156 -6.23 1.81 14.69
CA GLY A 156 -5.74 2.57 13.55
C GLY A 156 -5.23 1.63 12.46
N ALA A 157 -5.76 1.76 11.25
CA ALA A 157 -5.55 0.86 10.11
C ALA A 157 -4.10 0.80 9.60
N SER A 158 -3.12 1.12 10.44
CA SER A 158 -1.69 0.94 10.25
C SER A 158 -1.23 -0.53 10.39
N THR A 159 -2.13 -1.48 10.67
CA THR A 159 -1.77 -2.91 10.79
C THR A 159 -2.51 -3.90 9.87
N GLU A 160 -3.36 -3.46 8.94
CA GLU A 160 -4.22 -4.42 8.21
C GLU A 160 -3.61 -5.06 6.96
N LYS A 161 -2.51 -4.49 6.46
CA LYS A 161 -1.51 -5.28 5.73
C LYS A 161 -0.36 -5.38 6.69
N ALA A 162 -0.16 -6.58 7.26
CA ALA A 162 1.03 -6.88 8.03
C ALA A 162 2.25 -6.75 7.10
N ARG A 163 2.70 -5.51 6.89
CA ARG A 163 3.96 -5.20 6.23
C ARG A 163 5.00 -6.00 6.98
N LEU A 164 5.92 -6.62 6.25
CA LEU A 164 7.00 -7.38 6.86
C LEU A 164 7.66 -6.58 7.99
N ASP A 165 7.74 -5.26 7.85
CA ASP A 165 8.24 -4.33 8.87
C ASP A 165 7.47 -4.35 10.20
N THR A 166 6.13 -4.40 10.18
CA THR A 166 5.30 -4.49 11.39
C THR A 166 5.53 -5.82 12.09
N ILE A 167 5.56 -6.90 11.30
CA ILE A 167 5.85 -8.26 11.76
C ILE A 167 7.25 -8.30 12.41
N LEU A 168 8.26 -7.76 11.74
CA LEU A 168 9.64 -7.67 12.23
C LEU A 168 9.76 -6.80 13.48
N THR A 169 9.00 -5.71 13.57
CA THR A 169 8.99 -4.81 14.74
C THR A 169 8.43 -5.54 15.96
N PHE A 170 7.27 -6.19 15.80
CA PHE A 170 6.69 -7.05 16.84
C PHE A 170 7.70 -8.11 17.31
N TYR A 171 8.45 -8.73 16.38
CA TYR A 171 9.45 -9.74 16.74
C TYR A 171 10.65 -9.19 17.50
N ARG A 172 11.20 -8.04 17.09
CA ARG A 172 12.29 -7.38 17.83
C ARG A 172 11.88 -7.11 19.27
N VAL A 173 10.66 -6.64 19.45
CA VAL A 173 10.07 -6.34 20.75
C VAL A 173 9.89 -7.61 21.59
N MET A 174 9.47 -8.73 21.01
CA MET A 174 9.39 -10.02 21.72
C MET A 174 10.76 -10.56 22.14
N LEU A 175 11.80 -10.40 21.31
CA LEU A 175 13.17 -10.76 21.68
C LEU A 175 13.71 -9.89 22.82
N GLN A 176 13.42 -8.59 22.79
CA GLN A 176 13.77 -7.66 23.86
C GLN A 176 13.07 -8.01 25.17
N PHE A 177 11.76 -8.31 25.12
CA PHE A 177 10.98 -8.77 26.28
C PHE A 177 11.57 -10.05 26.87
N ALA A 178 11.89 -11.05 26.04
CA ALA A 178 12.49 -12.30 26.48
C ALA A 178 13.89 -12.06 27.10
N GLY A 179 14.71 -11.21 26.49
CA GLY A 179 16.01 -10.82 27.01
C GLY A 179 15.94 -10.11 28.37
N LYS A 180 14.89 -9.32 28.61
CA LYS A 180 14.66 -8.62 29.88
C LYS A 180 14.20 -9.57 31.00
N HIS A 181 13.24 -10.45 30.70
CA HIS A 181 12.49 -11.19 31.73
C HIS A 181 12.84 -12.68 31.90
N PHE A 182 13.49 -13.30 30.91
CA PHE A 182 13.71 -14.75 30.87
C PHE A 182 15.18 -15.19 31.02
N LYS A 183 16.08 -14.31 31.49
CA LYS A 183 17.48 -14.67 31.78
C LYS A 183 17.54 -15.86 32.77
N GLY A 184 18.28 -16.91 32.42
CA GLY A 184 18.49 -18.10 33.24
C GLY A 184 17.50 -19.24 32.97
N LYS A 185 16.28 -19.18 33.53
CA LYS A 185 15.34 -20.32 33.62
C LYS A 185 14.80 -20.87 32.29
N TYR A 186 14.89 -20.10 31.20
CA TYR A 186 14.37 -20.48 29.88
C TYR A 186 15.47 -20.67 28.82
N LEU A 187 16.74 -20.80 29.23
CA LEU A 187 17.87 -21.09 28.31
C LEU A 187 17.68 -22.38 27.49
N PHE A 188 16.84 -23.30 27.98
CA PHE A 188 16.56 -24.57 27.30
C PHE A 188 15.71 -24.42 26.02
N PHE A 189 15.03 -23.29 25.85
CA PHE A 189 14.39 -22.94 24.57
C PHE A 189 15.31 -21.98 23.82
N PRO A 190 16.15 -22.50 22.92
CA PRO A 190 17.15 -21.69 22.26
C PRO A 190 16.47 -20.67 21.36
N GLN A 191 17.00 -19.44 21.35
CA GLN A 191 16.48 -18.30 20.59
C GLN A 191 16.28 -18.61 19.09
N TRP A 192 17.01 -19.61 18.54
CA TRP A 192 16.83 -20.06 17.16
C TRP A 192 15.42 -20.58 16.86
N PHE A 193 14.69 -21.09 17.84
CA PHE A 193 13.31 -21.58 17.65
C PHE A 193 12.35 -20.44 17.26
N LEU A 194 12.54 -19.25 17.87
CA LEU A 194 11.83 -18.03 17.49
C LEU A 194 12.25 -17.60 16.08
N ILE A 195 13.55 -17.66 15.76
CA ILE A 195 14.07 -17.31 14.42
C ILE A 195 13.45 -18.21 13.34
N VAL A 196 13.32 -19.52 13.58
CA VAL A 196 12.69 -20.46 12.64
C VAL A 196 11.20 -20.16 12.48
N GLY A 197 10.47 -19.91 13.57
CA GLY A 197 9.05 -19.52 13.49
C GLY A 197 8.84 -18.22 12.70
N ILE A 198 9.73 -17.24 12.89
CA ILE A 198 9.76 -15.98 12.13
C ILE A 198 10.02 -16.26 10.65
N GLY A 199 11.03 -17.06 10.33
CA GLY A 199 11.38 -17.43 8.96
C GLY A 199 10.22 -18.12 8.24
N LEU A 200 9.53 -19.03 8.92
CA LEU A 200 8.37 -19.73 8.37
C LEU A 200 7.19 -18.79 8.11
N ARG A 201 6.86 -17.88 9.04
CA ARG A 201 5.78 -16.91 8.83
C ARG A 201 6.10 -15.92 7.71
N ALA A 202 7.35 -15.46 7.64
CA ALA A 202 7.83 -14.60 6.55
C ALA A 202 7.73 -15.33 5.20
N ALA A 203 8.14 -16.61 5.13
CA ALA A 203 8.03 -17.44 3.94
C ALA A 203 6.56 -17.63 3.52
N VAL A 204 5.66 -17.94 4.44
CA VAL A 204 4.21 -18.08 4.15
C VAL A 204 3.64 -16.76 3.64
N SER A 205 3.94 -15.63 4.29
CA SER A 205 3.48 -14.31 3.82
C SER A 205 4.04 -13.96 2.45
N PHE A 206 5.29 -14.30 2.18
CA PHE A 206 5.93 -14.09 0.87
C PHE A 206 5.24 -14.93 -0.21
N LEU A 207 4.99 -16.23 0.07
CA LEU A 207 4.30 -17.14 -0.85
C LEU A 207 2.86 -16.69 -1.12
N GLN A 208 2.13 -16.24 -0.10
CA GLN A 208 0.78 -15.69 -0.27
C GLN A 208 0.78 -14.43 -1.14
N ASN A 209 1.73 -13.51 -0.89
CA ASN A 209 1.88 -12.30 -1.70
C ASN A 209 2.26 -12.65 -3.15
N LEU A 210 3.18 -13.59 -3.34
CA LEU A 210 3.59 -14.06 -4.66
C LEU A 210 2.42 -14.70 -5.41
N PHE A 211 1.66 -15.58 -4.76
CA PHE A 211 0.48 -16.22 -5.32
C PHE A 211 -0.59 -15.18 -5.69
N SER A 212 -0.84 -14.20 -4.83
CA SER A 212 -1.83 -13.13 -5.09
C SER A 212 -1.49 -12.29 -6.32
N ARG A 213 -0.19 -12.09 -6.62
CA ARG A 213 0.29 -11.36 -7.79
C ARG A 213 0.30 -12.23 -9.05
N LEU A 214 0.68 -13.49 -8.94
CA LEU A 214 0.86 -14.37 -10.09
C LEU A 214 -0.42 -15.10 -10.54
N ARG A 215 -1.48 -15.13 -9.73
CA ARG A 215 -2.70 -15.89 -10.05
C ARG A 215 -3.31 -15.55 -11.42
N TRP A 216 -3.38 -14.27 -11.79
CA TRP A 216 -3.99 -13.85 -13.06
C TRP A 216 -3.08 -14.15 -14.26
N PRO A 217 -1.76 -13.85 -14.21
CA PRO A 217 -0.82 -14.37 -15.20
C PRO A 217 -0.87 -15.89 -15.40
N PHE A 218 -1.06 -16.68 -14.32
CA PHE A 218 -1.21 -18.13 -14.42
C PHE A 218 -2.48 -18.55 -15.16
N VAL A 219 -3.61 -17.87 -14.93
CA VAL A 219 -4.87 -18.12 -15.66
C VAL A 219 -4.69 -17.80 -17.14
N ASP A 220 -4.09 -16.65 -17.48
CA ASP A 220 -3.82 -16.31 -18.88
C ASP A 220 -2.84 -17.31 -19.51
N LEU A 221 -1.76 -17.69 -18.80
CA LEU A 221 -0.81 -18.69 -19.28
C LEU A 221 -1.50 -20.03 -19.61
N PHE A 222 -2.45 -20.46 -18.79
CA PHE A 222 -3.24 -21.67 -19.06
C PHE A 222 -4.01 -21.54 -20.39
N PHE A 223 -4.76 -20.44 -20.59
CA PHE A 223 -5.51 -20.22 -21.83
C PHE A 223 -4.61 -20.03 -23.07
N LEU A 224 -3.46 -19.38 -22.91
CA LEU A 224 -2.46 -19.22 -23.98
C LEU A 224 -1.87 -20.58 -24.41
N ASN A 225 -1.59 -21.47 -23.46
CA ASN A 225 -1.09 -22.81 -23.80
C ASN A 225 -2.20 -23.69 -24.37
N LEU A 226 -3.43 -23.55 -23.88
CA LEU A 226 -4.60 -24.24 -24.45
C LEU A 226 -4.85 -23.82 -25.90
N SER A 227 -4.77 -22.53 -26.22
CA SER A 227 -4.95 -22.05 -27.60
C SER A 227 -3.84 -22.52 -28.53
N LEU A 228 -2.58 -22.55 -28.06
CA LEU A 228 -1.45 -23.10 -28.81
C LEU A 228 -1.62 -24.60 -29.06
N LEU A 229 -2.06 -25.37 -28.06
CA LEU A 229 -2.36 -26.80 -28.20
C LEU A 229 -3.44 -27.03 -29.27
N LEU A 230 -4.56 -26.30 -29.20
CA LEU A 230 -5.64 -26.39 -30.17
C LEU A 230 -5.16 -25.98 -31.58
N ALA A 231 -4.37 -24.91 -31.69
CA ALA A 231 -3.82 -24.46 -32.95
C ALA A 231 -2.87 -25.48 -33.61
N ILE A 232 -2.09 -26.22 -32.82
CA ILE A 232 -1.25 -27.34 -33.30
C ILE A 232 -2.13 -28.47 -33.83
N ILE A 233 -3.16 -28.86 -33.09
CA ILE A 233 -4.10 -29.90 -33.52
C ILE A 233 -4.79 -29.49 -34.83
N LEU A 234 -5.26 -28.25 -34.92
CA LEU A 234 -5.91 -27.73 -36.13
C LEU A 234 -4.97 -27.70 -37.35
N ARG A 235 -3.68 -27.46 -37.13
CA ARG A 235 -2.69 -27.40 -38.22
C ARG A 235 -2.20 -28.76 -38.68
N PHE A 236 -1.94 -29.68 -37.76
CA PHE A 236 -1.23 -30.93 -38.04
C PHE A 236 -2.10 -32.18 -37.86
N GLY A 237 -3.32 -32.05 -37.36
CA GLY A 237 -4.24 -33.16 -37.10
C GLY A 237 -3.82 -34.11 -35.96
N SER A 238 -2.62 -33.94 -35.40
CA SER A 238 -2.07 -34.80 -34.33
C SER A 238 -1.13 -34.03 -33.42
N LEU A 239 -0.82 -34.60 -32.24
CA LEU A 239 0.10 -34.04 -31.24
C LEU A 239 1.52 -34.62 -31.32
N GLN A 240 1.83 -35.38 -32.38
CA GLN A 240 3.11 -36.10 -32.50
C GLN A 240 4.33 -35.16 -32.38
N PHE A 241 4.20 -33.92 -32.83
CA PHE A 241 5.27 -32.93 -32.85
C PHE A 241 5.35 -32.06 -31.57
N TRP A 242 4.49 -32.29 -30.58
CA TRP A 242 4.38 -31.43 -29.39
C TRP A 242 5.70 -31.25 -28.64
N GLN A 243 6.49 -32.32 -28.48
CA GLN A 243 7.76 -32.27 -27.76
C GLN A 243 8.76 -31.29 -28.39
N SER A 244 8.80 -31.22 -29.72
CA SER A 244 9.66 -30.28 -30.46
C SER A 244 9.22 -28.82 -30.32
N TYR A 245 8.02 -28.56 -29.80
CA TYR A 245 7.43 -27.22 -29.72
C TYR A 245 7.40 -26.61 -28.32
N ILE A 246 7.79 -27.34 -27.27
CA ILE A 246 7.73 -26.87 -25.86
C ILE A 246 8.47 -25.54 -25.66
N LEU A 247 9.67 -25.39 -26.22
CA LEU A 247 10.44 -24.17 -26.09
C LEU A 247 9.78 -22.99 -26.81
N VAL A 248 9.20 -23.25 -27.98
CA VAL A 248 8.54 -22.21 -28.79
C VAL A 248 7.23 -21.76 -28.15
N THR A 249 6.44 -22.69 -27.61
CA THR A 249 5.21 -22.36 -26.87
C THR A 249 5.52 -21.53 -25.63
N ALA A 250 6.62 -21.81 -24.94
CA ALA A 250 7.07 -21.00 -23.80
C ALA A 250 7.42 -19.56 -24.25
N ILE A 251 8.22 -19.39 -25.31
CA ILE A 251 8.59 -18.06 -25.83
C ILE A 251 7.35 -17.27 -26.26
N TYR A 252 6.43 -17.88 -27.02
CA TYR A 252 5.25 -17.17 -27.53
C TYR A 252 4.27 -16.81 -26.42
N SER A 253 4.14 -17.69 -25.43
CA SER A 253 3.37 -17.39 -24.22
C SER A 253 3.96 -16.21 -23.45
N LEU A 254 5.29 -16.16 -23.29
CA LEU A 254 5.97 -15.04 -22.63
C LEU A 254 5.76 -13.71 -23.38
N VAL A 255 5.78 -13.72 -24.72
CA VAL A 255 5.50 -12.54 -25.53
C VAL A 255 4.07 -12.03 -25.32
N TRP A 256 3.08 -12.92 -25.32
CA TRP A 256 1.69 -12.53 -25.04
C TRP A 256 1.50 -12.06 -23.60
N LEU A 257 2.07 -12.75 -22.61
CA LEU A 257 2.04 -12.30 -21.22
C LEU A 257 2.69 -10.90 -21.07
N GLY A 258 3.80 -10.64 -21.77
CA GLY A 258 4.43 -9.33 -21.82
C GLY A 258 3.53 -8.25 -22.44
N SER A 259 2.78 -8.60 -23.49
CA SER A 259 1.79 -7.71 -24.09
C SER A 259 0.63 -7.41 -23.12
N PHE A 260 0.12 -8.43 -22.43
CA PHE A 260 -0.93 -8.26 -21.41
C PHE A 260 -0.47 -7.39 -20.24
N PHE A 261 0.79 -7.55 -19.83
CA PHE A 261 1.42 -6.68 -18.84
C PHE A 261 1.50 -5.23 -19.33
N PHE A 262 1.86 -5.00 -20.61
CA PHE A 262 1.90 -3.66 -21.20
C PHE A 262 0.55 -2.95 -21.20
N PHE A 263 -0.54 -3.70 -21.41
CA PHE A 263 -1.92 -3.18 -21.32
C PHE A 263 -2.50 -3.15 -19.90
N ASP A 264 -1.65 -3.35 -18.88
CA ASP A 264 -1.99 -3.27 -17.45
C ASP A 264 -3.04 -4.30 -16.96
N LEU A 265 -3.08 -5.47 -17.60
CA LEU A 265 -4.05 -6.54 -17.29
C LEU A 265 -3.70 -7.34 -16.02
N TYR A 266 -2.63 -7.01 -15.31
CA TYR A 266 -2.23 -7.68 -14.06
C TYR A 266 -2.22 -6.77 -12.84
N ASP A 267 -2.39 -5.46 -13.03
CA ASP A 267 -2.37 -4.49 -11.95
C ASP A 267 -3.74 -3.83 -11.78
N GLN A 268 -3.99 -2.68 -12.41
CA GLN A 268 -5.22 -1.92 -12.20
C GLN A 268 -6.38 -2.46 -13.04
N ARG A 269 -6.12 -2.98 -14.25
CA ARG A 269 -7.16 -3.20 -15.27
C ARG A 269 -7.36 -4.68 -15.60
N LYS A 270 -7.35 -5.53 -14.56
CA LYS A 270 -7.31 -7.01 -14.62
C LYS A 270 -8.35 -7.66 -15.53
N PHE A 271 -9.57 -7.14 -15.52
CA PHE A 271 -10.72 -7.74 -16.22
C PHE A 271 -11.20 -6.95 -17.45
N SER A 272 -10.37 -6.03 -17.97
CA SER A 272 -10.73 -5.27 -19.17
C SER A 272 -10.74 -6.15 -20.42
N VAL A 273 -11.91 -6.30 -21.03
CA VAL A 273 -12.13 -7.13 -22.23
C VAL A 273 -11.48 -6.49 -23.47
N SER A 274 -11.63 -5.18 -23.64
CA SER A 274 -11.08 -4.45 -24.80
C SER A 274 -9.55 -4.40 -24.77
N ARG A 275 -8.95 -4.15 -23.60
CA ARG A 275 -7.49 -4.16 -23.43
C ARG A 275 -6.90 -5.56 -23.58
N ALA A 276 -7.63 -6.59 -23.12
CA ALA A 276 -7.26 -7.98 -23.39
C ALA A 276 -7.21 -8.29 -24.89
N ALA A 277 -8.21 -7.87 -25.66
CA ALA A 277 -8.20 -8.03 -27.11
C ALA A 277 -7.03 -7.27 -27.76
N ALA A 278 -6.79 -6.02 -27.36
CA ALA A 278 -5.66 -5.23 -27.85
C ALA A 278 -4.30 -5.89 -27.55
N GLY A 279 -4.14 -6.47 -26.36
CA GLY A 279 -2.94 -7.24 -25.98
C GLY A 279 -2.76 -8.51 -26.81
N VAL A 280 -3.84 -9.21 -27.14
CA VAL A 280 -3.76 -10.39 -28.02
C VAL A 280 -3.27 -9.99 -29.41
N ILE A 281 -3.81 -8.90 -29.97
CA ILE A 281 -3.42 -8.36 -31.29
C ILE A 281 -1.95 -7.94 -31.28
N LEU A 282 -1.51 -7.17 -30.29
CA LEU A 282 -0.12 -6.73 -30.19
C LEU A 282 0.83 -7.92 -30.07
N GLY A 283 0.54 -8.88 -29.19
CA GLY A 283 1.37 -10.08 -29.06
C GLY A 283 1.34 -10.97 -30.31
N LEU A 284 0.23 -11.00 -31.06
CA LEU A 284 0.15 -11.68 -32.36
C LEU A 284 1.09 -11.03 -33.38
N ILE A 285 1.14 -9.70 -33.46
CA ILE A 285 2.05 -8.95 -34.34
C ILE A 285 3.52 -9.26 -33.98
N ILE A 286 3.85 -9.23 -32.69
CA ILE A 286 5.23 -9.51 -32.21
C ILE A 286 5.61 -10.97 -32.48
N ASN A 287 4.77 -11.94 -32.12
CA ASN A 287 5.04 -13.36 -32.38
C ASN A 287 5.16 -13.66 -33.88
N SER A 288 4.31 -13.04 -34.71
CA SER A 288 4.42 -13.16 -36.17
C SER A 288 5.74 -12.59 -36.69
N THR A 289 6.21 -11.48 -36.11
CA THR A 289 7.52 -10.90 -36.44
C THR A 289 8.67 -11.83 -36.04
N ILE A 290 8.59 -12.46 -34.86
CA ILE A 290 9.58 -13.45 -34.40
C ILE A 290 9.67 -14.63 -35.37
N THR A 291 8.54 -15.12 -35.90
CA THR A 291 8.55 -16.20 -36.91
C THR A 291 9.30 -15.82 -38.20
N TYR A 292 9.42 -14.52 -38.51
CA TYR A 292 10.13 -14.06 -39.70
C TYR A 292 11.65 -13.99 -39.46
N PHE A 293 12.07 -13.38 -38.34
CA PHE A 293 13.49 -13.12 -38.07
C PHE A 293 14.22 -14.27 -37.39
N ALA A 294 13.53 -15.07 -36.58
CA ALA A 294 14.12 -16.17 -35.81
C ALA A 294 13.77 -17.53 -36.42
N LYS A 295 14.23 -17.80 -37.65
CA LYS A 295 13.88 -19.03 -38.40
C LYS A 295 14.14 -20.34 -37.64
N ASN A 296 15.16 -20.37 -36.78
CA ASN A 296 15.50 -21.54 -35.95
C ASN A 296 14.47 -21.81 -34.84
N PHE A 297 13.67 -20.82 -34.48
CA PHE A 297 12.58 -20.89 -33.49
C PHE A 297 11.22 -20.57 -34.12
N ALA A 298 11.15 -20.48 -35.45
CA ALA A 298 9.97 -20.03 -36.17
C ALA A 298 8.99 -21.19 -36.33
N PHE A 299 7.80 -20.98 -35.77
CA PHE A 299 6.66 -21.86 -35.96
C PHE A 299 6.16 -21.81 -37.41
N SER A 300 5.32 -22.78 -37.79
CA SER A 300 4.35 -22.54 -38.87
C SER A 300 3.52 -21.29 -38.57
N ARG A 301 3.61 -20.28 -39.44
CA ARG A 301 2.87 -19.01 -39.32
C ARG A 301 1.38 -19.23 -39.09
N LEU A 302 0.83 -20.30 -39.65
CA LEU A 302 -0.58 -20.67 -39.50
C LEU A 302 -0.95 -21.01 -38.05
N VAL A 303 -0.09 -21.66 -37.27
CA VAL A 303 -0.40 -21.92 -35.86
C VAL A 303 -0.40 -20.64 -35.04
N VAL A 304 0.49 -19.69 -35.33
CA VAL A 304 0.48 -18.39 -34.65
C VAL A 304 -0.81 -17.63 -34.95
N ILE A 305 -1.26 -17.67 -36.21
CA ILE A 305 -2.52 -17.05 -36.64
C ILE A 305 -3.71 -17.76 -35.98
N TYR A 306 -3.77 -19.10 -35.99
CA TYR A 306 -4.84 -19.86 -35.34
C TYR A 306 -4.88 -19.62 -33.84
N ALA A 307 -3.73 -19.69 -33.16
CA ALA A 307 -3.63 -19.41 -31.73
C ALA A 307 -4.03 -17.96 -31.42
N GLY A 308 -3.63 -16.99 -32.25
CA GLY A 308 -4.07 -15.59 -32.14
C GLY A 308 -5.59 -15.43 -32.26
N GLY A 309 -6.20 -16.08 -33.26
CA GLY A 309 -7.66 -16.09 -33.44
C GLY A 309 -8.40 -16.72 -32.27
N ILE A 310 -7.91 -17.86 -31.77
CA ILE A 310 -8.48 -18.53 -30.59
C ILE A 310 -8.31 -17.65 -29.34
N ASN A 311 -7.14 -17.01 -29.16
CA ASN A 311 -6.86 -16.13 -28.03
C ASN A 311 -7.76 -14.89 -28.02
N LEU A 312 -8.17 -14.37 -29.19
CA LEU A 312 -9.13 -13.26 -29.27
C LEU A 312 -10.51 -13.62 -28.70
N LEU A 313 -10.83 -14.91 -28.63
CA LEU A 313 -12.04 -15.40 -27.98
C LEU A 313 -11.77 -15.80 -26.52
N LEU A 314 -10.74 -16.61 -26.26
CA LEU A 314 -10.48 -17.17 -24.93
C LEU A 314 -10.08 -16.10 -23.91
N ILE A 315 -9.14 -15.22 -24.22
CA ILE A 315 -8.55 -14.27 -23.27
C ILE A 315 -9.54 -13.17 -22.86
N PRO A 316 -10.28 -12.52 -23.78
CA PRO A 316 -11.36 -11.62 -23.41
C PRO A 316 -12.60 -12.38 -22.88
N GLY A 317 -12.87 -13.58 -23.40
CA GLY A 317 -14.04 -14.38 -23.05
C GLY A 317 -14.04 -14.89 -21.61
N TRP A 318 -12.90 -15.37 -21.10
CA TRP A 318 -12.84 -15.82 -19.71
C TRP A 318 -13.03 -14.66 -18.72
N ARG A 319 -12.53 -13.46 -19.05
CA ARG A 319 -12.73 -12.24 -18.25
C ARG A 319 -14.19 -11.82 -18.24
N TRP A 320 -14.81 -11.77 -19.41
CA TRP A 320 -16.24 -11.47 -19.54
C TRP A 320 -17.10 -12.48 -18.80
N GLY A 321 -16.80 -13.78 -18.97
CA GLY A 321 -17.49 -14.87 -18.28
C GLY A 321 -17.39 -14.75 -16.77
N LEU A 322 -16.20 -14.45 -16.24
CA LEU A 322 -16.03 -14.25 -14.79
C LEU A 322 -16.83 -13.03 -14.28
N LYS A 323 -16.87 -11.92 -15.04
CA LYS A 323 -17.71 -10.76 -14.70
C LYS A 323 -19.20 -11.16 -14.64
N LYS A 324 -19.69 -11.93 -15.62
CA LYS A 324 -21.10 -12.37 -15.66
C LYS A 324 -21.44 -13.38 -14.56
N ILE A 325 -20.62 -14.40 -14.34
CA ILE A 325 -20.84 -15.38 -13.28
C ILE A 325 -20.78 -14.72 -11.90
N SER A 326 -19.83 -13.79 -11.70
CA SER A 326 -19.73 -13.02 -10.46
C SER A 326 -20.95 -12.12 -10.21
N ALA A 327 -21.66 -11.69 -11.26
CA ALA A 327 -22.88 -10.92 -11.12
C ALA A 327 -24.11 -11.79 -10.78
N MET A 328 -24.13 -13.04 -11.26
CA MET A 328 -25.28 -13.95 -11.13
C MET A 328 -25.20 -14.89 -9.91
N SER A 329 -23.99 -15.13 -9.38
CA SER A 329 -23.75 -16.16 -8.36
C SER A 329 -23.59 -15.56 -6.96
N SER A 330 -24.48 -15.94 -6.03
CA SER A 330 -24.41 -15.54 -4.61
C SER A 330 -23.47 -16.40 -3.77
N ARG A 331 -22.61 -17.24 -4.39
CA ARG A 331 -21.67 -18.07 -3.64
C ARG A 331 -20.57 -17.21 -3.00
N PRO A 332 -20.05 -17.57 -1.81
CA PRO A 332 -19.09 -16.75 -1.07
C PRO A 332 -17.83 -16.36 -1.86
N PHE A 333 -17.35 -17.26 -2.72
CA PHE A 333 -16.20 -17.00 -3.59
C PHE A 333 -16.49 -15.89 -4.62
N PHE A 334 -17.65 -15.95 -5.29
CA PHE A 334 -18.04 -14.99 -6.32
C PHE A 334 -18.44 -13.65 -5.72
N GLU A 335 -19.09 -13.63 -4.55
CA GLU A 335 -19.34 -12.39 -3.81
C GLU A 335 -18.04 -11.68 -3.41
N ARG A 336 -17.02 -12.43 -2.97
CA ARG A 336 -15.70 -11.87 -2.65
C ARG A 336 -15.00 -11.30 -3.88
N LEU A 337 -15.09 -11.99 -5.03
CA LEU A 337 -14.58 -11.47 -6.30
C LEU A 337 -15.35 -10.24 -6.79
N LYS A 338 -16.68 -10.25 -6.66
CA LYS A 338 -17.57 -9.14 -7.00
C LYS A 338 -17.17 -7.89 -6.23
N LYS A 339 -17.12 -7.98 -4.90
CA LYS A 339 -16.71 -6.87 -4.03
C LYS A 339 -15.27 -6.40 -4.31
N GLN A 340 -14.36 -7.32 -4.60
CA GLN A 340 -12.95 -6.98 -4.79
C GLN A 340 -12.63 -6.38 -6.18
N TYR A 341 -13.35 -6.76 -7.24
CA TYR A 341 -12.95 -6.45 -8.63
C TYR A 341 -14.03 -5.86 -9.54
N PHE A 342 -15.31 -6.07 -9.23
CA PHE A 342 -16.40 -5.73 -10.16
C PHE A 342 -17.38 -4.70 -9.62
N ARG A 343 -17.50 -4.58 -8.29
CA ARG A 343 -18.32 -3.58 -7.60
C ARG A 343 -17.42 -2.42 -7.21
N LYS A 344 -17.78 -1.20 -7.61
CA LYS A 344 -17.05 -0.01 -7.18
C LYS A 344 -17.69 0.55 -5.92
N GLU A 345 -17.00 0.48 -4.79
CA GLU A 345 -17.41 1.14 -3.55
C GLU A 345 -16.80 2.55 -3.60
N ALA A 346 -17.63 3.55 -3.90
CA ALA A 346 -17.20 4.92 -4.12
C ALA A 346 -17.44 5.82 -2.90
N ILE A 347 -16.45 6.68 -2.61
CA ILE A 347 -16.62 7.80 -1.68
C ILE A 347 -16.72 9.09 -2.49
N VAL A 348 -17.78 9.86 -2.27
CA VAL A 348 -17.96 11.16 -2.92
C VAL A 348 -17.44 12.26 -2.00
N VAL A 349 -16.62 13.15 -2.53
CA VAL A 349 -15.99 14.25 -1.78
C VAL A 349 -16.40 15.57 -2.39
N GLY A 350 -17.06 16.45 -1.62
CA GLY A 350 -17.50 17.75 -2.10
C GLY A 350 -18.18 18.60 -1.03
N ASP A 351 -18.91 19.63 -1.45
CA ASP A 351 -19.77 20.40 -0.55
C ASP A 351 -21.14 19.74 -0.38
N SER A 352 -21.89 20.12 0.67
CA SER A 352 -23.16 19.46 0.99
C SER A 352 -24.17 19.56 -0.15
N ARG A 353 -24.20 20.68 -0.88
CA ARG A 353 -25.15 20.89 -1.99
C ARG A 353 -24.81 20.00 -3.18
N SER A 354 -23.57 20.03 -3.66
CA SER A 354 -23.18 19.26 -4.84
C SER A 354 -23.23 17.75 -4.58
N VAL A 355 -22.84 17.32 -3.38
CA VAL A 355 -22.95 15.90 -2.97
C VAL A 355 -24.41 15.43 -2.98
N SER A 356 -25.35 16.23 -2.45
CA SER A 356 -26.79 15.91 -2.51
C SER A 356 -27.29 15.72 -3.93
N ASP A 357 -26.88 16.62 -4.83
CA ASP A 357 -27.32 16.61 -6.22
C ASP A 357 -26.81 15.38 -6.97
N ILE A 358 -25.56 14.96 -6.71
CA ILE A 358 -24.99 13.75 -7.29
C ILE A 358 -25.69 12.50 -6.74
N ILE A 359 -25.88 12.39 -5.42
CA ILE A 359 -26.56 11.24 -4.80
C ILE A 359 -27.98 11.10 -5.34
N ARG A 360 -28.73 12.20 -5.44
CA ARG A 360 -30.10 12.19 -5.97
C ARG A 360 -30.15 11.76 -7.45
N LYS A 361 -29.19 12.21 -8.27
CA LYS A 361 -29.08 11.77 -9.67
C LYS A 361 -28.76 10.27 -9.78
N LEU A 362 -27.93 9.74 -8.88
CA LEU A 362 -27.49 8.35 -8.91
C LEU A 362 -28.55 7.38 -8.37
N ASN A 363 -29.24 7.71 -7.29
CA ASN A 363 -30.33 6.89 -6.76
C ASN A 363 -31.50 6.73 -7.76
N ASN A 364 -31.68 7.69 -8.68
CA ASN A 364 -32.70 7.62 -9.72
C ASN A 364 -32.30 6.75 -10.93
N GLN A 365 -31.03 6.32 -11.04
CA GLN A 365 -30.57 5.42 -12.09
C GLN A 365 -30.27 4.04 -11.50
N TYR A 366 -31.23 3.12 -11.65
CA TYR A 366 -31.30 1.81 -10.98
C TYR A 366 -30.14 0.81 -11.28
N HIS A 367 -29.09 1.21 -12.00
CA HIS A 367 -28.05 0.32 -12.53
C HIS A 367 -26.64 0.95 -12.66
N SER A 368 -26.16 1.70 -11.66
CA SER A 368 -24.72 2.01 -11.64
C SER A 368 -23.90 0.82 -11.11
N ASP A 369 -22.82 0.44 -11.81
CA ASP A 369 -21.79 -0.52 -11.33
C ASP A 369 -21.01 0.02 -10.09
N THR A 370 -21.38 1.23 -9.62
CA THR A 370 -20.82 1.95 -8.49
C THR A 370 -21.87 2.13 -7.40
N ASP A 371 -21.55 1.67 -6.19
CA ASP A 371 -22.29 1.94 -4.96
C ASP A 371 -21.58 3.05 -4.17
N ILE A 372 -22.30 4.12 -3.87
CA ILE A 372 -21.77 5.16 -2.98
C ILE A 372 -21.86 4.64 -1.56
N VAL A 373 -20.70 4.38 -0.94
CA VAL A 373 -20.60 3.88 0.43
C VAL A 373 -20.52 5.01 1.45
N ALA A 374 -20.01 6.18 1.05
CA ALA A 374 -19.89 7.33 1.93
C ALA A 374 -19.79 8.67 1.20
N ALA A 375 -20.06 9.74 1.94
CA ALA A 375 -19.87 11.13 1.52
C ALA A 375 -18.99 11.91 2.50
N LEU A 376 -17.98 12.60 1.97
CA LEU A 376 -17.07 13.49 2.69
C LEU A 376 -17.35 14.94 2.35
N LEU A 377 -17.51 15.77 3.38
CA LEU A 377 -17.91 17.16 3.24
C LEU A 377 -16.76 18.12 3.53
N THR A 378 -16.52 19.09 2.64
CA THR A 378 -15.45 20.10 2.79
C THR A 378 -15.65 21.02 3.97
N ASN A 379 -16.90 21.31 4.32
CA ASN A 379 -17.30 22.21 5.39
C ASN A 379 -18.41 21.53 6.21
N PHE A 380 -18.04 20.59 7.08
CA PHE A 380 -19.02 19.95 7.94
C PHE A 380 -19.39 20.86 9.13
N ARG A 381 -20.66 21.27 9.22
CA ARG A 381 -21.22 22.03 10.36
C ARG A 381 -22.39 21.30 11.03
N GLY A 382 -22.46 19.97 10.92
CA GLY A 382 -23.57 19.15 11.41
C GLY A 382 -23.16 18.14 12.47
N ASN A 383 -24.12 17.33 12.94
CA ASN A 383 -23.86 16.18 13.82
C ASN A 383 -23.73 14.92 12.95
N PRO A 384 -22.64 14.12 13.02
CA PRO A 384 -22.38 12.99 12.11
C PRO A 384 -23.46 11.89 12.11
N GLU A 385 -24.23 11.79 13.19
CA GLU A 385 -25.21 10.72 13.42
C GLU A 385 -26.47 10.85 12.56
N ASN A 386 -26.81 12.06 12.09
CA ASN A 386 -27.92 12.27 11.17
C ASN A 386 -27.39 12.19 9.74
N GLY A 387 -27.32 10.97 9.21
CA GLY A 387 -26.89 10.71 7.83
C GLY A 387 -27.49 11.67 6.80
N PHE A 388 -26.73 11.94 5.74
CA PHE A 388 -27.10 12.90 4.70
C PHE A 388 -27.56 12.13 3.47
N ALA A 389 -28.79 12.40 3.03
CA ALA A 389 -29.41 11.71 1.89
C ALA A 389 -29.41 10.16 2.02
N GLY A 390 -29.50 9.62 3.24
CA GLY A 390 -29.52 8.17 3.50
C GLY A 390 -28.15 7.49 3.51
N LEU A 391 -27.06 8.25 3.41
CA LEU A 391 -25.68 7.76 3.51
C LEU A 391 -25.04 8.20 4.84
N PRO A 392 -24.11 7.40 5.39
CA PRO A 392 -23.31 7.85 6.53
C PRO A 392 -22.47 9.07 6.11
N VAL A 393 -22.60 10.18 6.84
CA VAL A 393 -21.76 11.37 6.66
C VAL A 393 -20.53 11.21 7.52
N LEU A 394 -19.39 11.37 6.88
CA LEU A 394 -18.17 10.84 7.42
C LEU A 394 -17.15 11.96 7.63
N GLY A 395 -17.51 13.02 8.35
CA GLY A 395 -16.50 13.97 8.82
C GLY A 395 -15.77 14.75 7.72
N GLU A 396 -14.53 15.13 8.00
CA GLU A 396 -13.75 16.08 7.21
C GLU A 396 -12.94 15.43 6.07
N VAL A 397 -12.78 16.18 4.97
CA VAL A 397 -12.03 15.77 3.78
C VAL A 397 -10.58 15.37 4.06
N ASN A 398 -9.94 15.91 5.10
CA ASN A 398 -8.55 15.61 5.46
C ASN A 398 -8.37 14.17 5.97
N GLU A 399 -9.45 13.51 6.37
CA GLU A 399 -9.46 12.13 6.84
C GLU A 399 -9.76 11.12 5.71
N LEU A 400 -9.78 11.56 4.45
CA LEU A 400 -10.04 10.69 3.29
C LEU A 400 -9.23 9.37 3.31
N PRO A 401 -7.92 9.34 3.65
CA PRO A 401 -7.19 8.08 3.70
C PRO A 401 -7.77 7.08 4.73
N TRP A 402 -8.36 7.57 5.81
CA TRP A 402 -9.04 6.74 6.80
C TRP A 402 -10.33 6.15 6.24
N TYR A 403 -11.19 6.99 5.65
CA TYR A 403 -12.47 6.55 5.09
C TYR A 403 -12.34 5.59 3.92
N ILE A 404 -11.33 5.78 3.07
CA ILE A 404 -10.97 4.83 2.01
C ILE A 404 -10.78 3.42 2.60
N ARG A 405 -10.12 3.31 3.75
CA ARG A 405 -9.81 2.02 4.37
C ARG A 405 -11.03 1.45 5.09
N GLU A 406 -11.72 2.27 5.87
CA GLU A 406 -12.90 1.86 6.65
C GLU A 406 -14.00 1.28 5.77
N TYR A 407 -14.29 1.94 4.65
CA TYR A 407 -15.35 1.54 3.74
C TYR A 407 -14.85 0.62 2.62
N ALA A 408 -13.59 0.18 2.68
CA ALA A 408 -12.92 -0.58 1.63
C ALA A 408 -13.11 0.03 0.23
N ALA A 409 -13.20 1.37 0.18
CA ALA A 409 -13.53 2.08 -1.03
C ALA A 409 -12.43 1.90 -2.07
N ASN A 410 -12.83 1.59 -3.30
CA ASN A 410 -11.93 1.40 -4.43
C ASN A 410 -12.07 2.54 -5.46
N GLU A 411 -13.01 3.45 -5.26
CA GLU A 411 -13.18 4.66 -6.06
C GLU A 411 -13.41 5.88 -5.15
N VAL A 412 -12.85 7.03 -5.50
CA VAL A 412 -13.11 8.32 -4.85
C VAL A 412 -13.46 9.33 -5.93
N ILE A 413 -14.63 9.97 -5.78
CA ILE A 413 -15.16 10.93 -6.73
C ILE A 413 -15.10 12.31 -6.10
N PHE A 414 -14.17 13.13 -6.59
CA PHE A 414 -14.06 14.54 -6.20
C PHE A 414 -14.98 15.41 -7.06
N ILE A 415 -15.75 16.30 -6.43
CA ILE A 415 -16.57 17.26 -7.17
C ILE A 415 -15.76 18.54 -7.42
N SER A 416 -15.42 18.81 -8.68
CA SER A 416 -14.53 19.91 -9.11
C SER A 416 -14.98 21.28 -8.63
N ASP A 417 -16.29 21.51 -8.56
CA ASP A 417 -16.87 22.80 -8.19
C ASP A 417 -16.74 23.12 -6.69
N SER A 418 -16.32 22.15 -5.86
CA SER A 418 -16.37 22.27 -4.40
C SER A 418 -15.03 22.05 -3.68
N ILE A 419 -14.02 21.50 -4.35
CA ILE A 419 -12.67 21.31 -3.79
C ILE A 419 -11.64 21.89 -4.76
N PRO A 420 -10.71 22.75 -4.31
CA PRO A 420 -9.59 23.19 -5.16
C PRO A 420 -8.75 22.01 -5.62
N TYR A 421 -8.34 22.00 -6.89
CA TYR A 421 -7.57 20.91 -7.49
C TYR A 421 -6.32 20.55 -6.66
N GLU A 422 -5.59 21.53 -6.10
CA GLU A 422 -4.44 21.26 -5.23
C GLU A 422 -4.78 20.39 -4.02
N LYS A 423 -5.93 20.64 -3.37
CA LYS A 423 -6.37 19.87 -2.20
C LYS A 423 -6.73 18.44 -2.60
N MET A 424 -7.39 18.24 -3.75
CA MET A 424 -7.64 16.90 -4.29
C MET A 424 -6.33 16.12 -4.47
N LEU A 425 -5.33 16.76 -5.07
CA LEU A 425 -4.03 16.15 -5.37
C LEU A 425 -3.24 15.79 -4.11
N GLY A 426 -3.28 16.63 -3.08
CA GLY A 426 -2.67 16.32 -1.79
C GLY A 426 -3.27 15.06 -1.16
N LEU A 427 -4.60 14.96 -1.16
CA LEU A 427 -5.32 13.81 -0.64
C LEU A 427 -5.07 12.52 -1.45
N MET A 428 -4.94 12.65 -2.77
CA MET A 428 -4.55 11.55 -3.65
C MET A 428 -3.14 11.05 -3.34
N ALA A 429 -2.18 11.96 -3.14
CA ALA A 429 -0.79 11.62 -2.84
C ALA A 429 -0.68 10.85 -1.52
N GLU A 430 -1.40 11.31 -0.49
CA GLU A 430 -1.50 10.65 0.81
C GLU A 430 -2.17 9.26 0.71
N SER A 431 -2.96 9.04 -0.34
CA SER A 431 -3.74 7.83 -0.59
C SER A 431 -3.17 6.93 -1.71
N GLU A 432 -2.01 7.24 -2.29
CA GLU A 432 -1.44 6.56 -3.46
C GLU A 432 -1.25 5.05 -3.24
N ASN A 433 -0.92 4.65 -2.01
CA ASN A 433 -0.69 3.26 -1.65
C ASN A 433 -1.96 2.43 -1.38
N SER A 434 -3.14 3.06 -1.46
CA SER A 434 -4.42 2.42 -1.19
C SER A 434 -5.00 1.66 -2.40
N GLY A 435 -4.50 1.93 -3.61
CA GLY A 435 -4.98 1.28 -4.84
C GLY A 435 -6.39 1.72 -5.27
N VAL A 436 -6.76 2.94 -4.88
CA VAL A 436 -8.06 3.57 -5.16
C VAL A 436 -8.00 4.35 -6.46
N GLU A 437 -9.06 4.26 -7.25
CA GLU A 437 -9.26 5.05 -8.46
C GLU A 437 -9.84 6.41 -8.10
N PHE A 438 -9.18 7.49 -8.53
CA PHE A 438 -9.64 8.86 -8.28
C PHE A 438 -10.28 9.43 -9.53
N LYS A 439 -11.50 9.91 -9.40
CA LYS A 439 -12.28 10.53 -10.46
C LYS A 439 -12.66 11.94 -10.06
N VAL A 440 -12.79 12.81 -11.06
CA VAL A 440 -13.32 14.17 -10.87
C VAL A 440 -14.65 14.28 -11.59
N ALA A 441 -15.70 14.54 -10.82
CA ALA A 441 -17.02 14.90 -11.31
C ALA A 441 -17.10 16.41 -11.52
N SER A 442 -17.41 16.84 -12.74
CA SER A 442 -17.72 18.24 -13.04
C SER A 442 -19.17 18.38 -13.51
N GLN A 443 -19.89 19.38 -13.00
CA GLN A 443 -21.24 19.73 -13.49
C GLN A 443 -21.18 20.66 -14.72
N LYS A 444 -20.08 21.40 -14.89
CA LYS A 444 -19.83 22.22 -16.08
C LYS A 444 -19.11 21.37 -17.12
N MET A 445 -19.66 21.27 -18.33
CA MET A 445 -18.95 20.74 -19.49
C MET A 445 -17.82 21.70 -19.91
N GLU A 446 -16.77 21.80 -19.09
CA GLU A 446 -15.48 22.22 -19.61
C GLU A 446 -14.83 21.00 -20.24
N VAL A 447 -15.05 20.87 -21.54
CA VAL A 447 -14.36 19.90 -22.39
C VAL A 447 -12.87 20.24 -22.32
N ILE A 448 -12.14 19.61 -21.40
CA ILE A 448 -10.68 19.55 -21.47
C ILE A 448 -10.36 18.59 -22.61
N ILE A 449 -10.24 19.14 -23.81
CA ILE A 449 -9.81 18.45 -25.03
C ILE A 449 -8.47 17.76 -24.71
N GLY A 450 -8.48 16.44 -24.50
CA GLY A 450 -7.23 15.66 -24.38
C GLY A 450 -7.21 14.40 -23.51
N SER A 451 -8.24 14.07 -22.72
CA SER A 451 -8.27 12.81 -21.95
C SER A 451 -9.17 11.75 -22.60
N SER A 452 -8.58 10.61 -22.94
CA SER A 452 -9.19 9.51 -23.72
C SER A 452 -10.11 8.57 -22.91
N SER A 453 -10.58 8.94 -21.73
CA SER A 453 -11.65 8.23 -21.02
C SER A 453 -12.46 9.23 -20.21
N VAL A 454 -13.64 9.58 -20.74
CA VAL A 454 -14.69 10.23 -19.97
C VAL A 454 -15.69 9.12 -19.66
N ASP A 455 -15.74 8.68 -18.41
CA ASP A 455 -16.77 7.77 -17.93
C ASP A 455 -18.00 8.64 -17.59
N TYR A 456 -19.17 8.25 -18.08
CA TYR A 456 -20.41 8.93 -17.74
C TYR A 456 -21.09 8.20 -16.58
N LEU A 457 -21.32 8.91 -15.47
CA LEU A 457 -22.10 8.42 -14.34
C LEU A 457 -23.43 9.18 -14.33
N GLY A 458 -24.39 8.69 -15.11
CA GLY A 458 -25.58 9.46 -15.49
C GLY A 458 -25.23 10.65 -16.38
N ASP A 459 -25.70 11.86 -16.04
CA ASP A 459 -25.42 13.11 -16.76
C ASP A 459 -24.11 13.80 -16.31
N ILE A 460 -23.31 13.13 -15.46
CA ILE A 460 -22.09 13.69 -14.88
C ILE A 460 -20.90 13.13 -15.65
N SER A 461 -20.06 14.03 -16.16
CA SER A 461 -18.77 13.69 -16.74
C SER A 461 -17.79 13.37 -15.61
N LEU A 462 -17.39 12.11 -15.51
CA LEU A 462 -16.27 11.70 -14.67
C LEU A 462 -15.00 11.71 -15.52
N ILE A 463 -14.04 12.53 -15.11
CA ILE A 463 -12.71 12.56 -15.69
C ILE A 463 -11.80 11.73 -14.79
N ASP A 464 -11.20 10.68 -15.37
CA ASP A 464 -10.16 9.92 -14.69
C ASP A 464 -8.94 10.83 -14.43
N LEU A 465 -8.53 10.92 -13.17
CA LEU A 465 -7.23 11.48 -12.81
C LEU A 465 -6.13 10.41 -12.92
N ASP A 466 -6.03 9.78 -14.10
CA ASP A 466 -5.06 8.72 -14.34
C ASP A 466 -3.65 9.31 -14.56
N TYR A 467 -2.74 9.08 -13.61
CA TYR A 467 -1.30 9.36 -13.81
C TYR A 467 -0.67 8.23 -14.63
N ARG A 468 -0.14 8.55 -15.81
CA ARG A 468 0.57 7.56 -16.64
C ARG A 468 1.75 6.93 -15.88
N LEU A 469 2.53 7.74 -15.15
CA LEU A 469 3.67 7.22 -14.38
C LEU A 469 3.26 6.43 -13.12
N ALA A 470 1.98 6.42 -12.72
CA ALA A 470 1.50 5.54 -11.65
C ALA A 470 1.34 4.08 -12.11
N HIS A 471 1.13 3.87 -13.41
CA HIS A 471 0.93 2.55 -14.00
C HIS A 471 2.25 1.77 -14.08
N SER A 472 2.20 0.49 -13.71
CA SER A 472 3.35 -0.43 -13.69
C SER A 472 4.20 -0.47 -14.98
N PRO A 473 3.64 -0.55 -16.20
CA PRO A 473 4.46 -0.57 -17.42
C PRO A 473 5.29 0.71 -17.61
N TYR A 474 4.73 1.88 -17.31
CA TYR A 474 5.44 3.15 -17.43
C TYR A 474 6.51 3.31 -16.34
N LYS A 475 6.28 2.78 -15.12
CA LYS A 475 7.31 2.73 -14.06
C LYS A 475 8.53 1.89 -14.50
N ILE A 476 8.29 0.73 -15.09
CA ILE A 476 9.37 -0.13 -15.62
C ILE A 476 10.08 0.54 -16.79
N LEU A 477 9.33 1.13 -17.72
CA LEU A 477 9.89 1.79 -18.88
C LEU A 477 10.76 2.99 -18.47
N LYS A 478 10.27 3.82 -17.54
CA LYS A 478 11.03 4.88 -16.89
C LYS A 478 12.32 4.34 -16.28
N ARG A 479 12.22 3.25 -15.52
CA ARG A 479 13.39 2.64 -14.86
C ARG A 479 14.42 2.11 -15.85
N ALA A 480 13.97 1.43 -16.91
CA ALA A 480 14.84 0.91 -17.95
C ALA A 480 15.56 2.05 -18.68
N MET A 481 14.84 3.11 -19.04
CA MET A 481 15.42 4.29 -19.66
C MET A 481 16.41 5.01 -18.74
N ASP A 482 16.05 5.22 -17.46
CA ASP A 482 16.96 5.81 -16.46
C ASP A 482 18.25 4.98 -16.35
N LEU A 483 18.16 3.65 -16.36
CA LEU A 483 19.33 2.75 -16.30
C LEU A 483 20.18 2.84 -17.56
N LEU A 484 19.58 2.67 -18.74
CA LEU A 484 20.27 2.67 -20.04
C LEU A 484 20.98 4.00 -20.28
N LEU A 485 20.28 5.12 -20.07
CA LEU A 485 20.85 6.45 -20.26
C LEU A 485 21.90 6.77 -19.19
N SER A 486 21.74 6.32 -17.94
CA SER A 486 22.78 6.52 -16.91
C SER A 486 24.06 5.77 -17.23
N ILE A 487 23.96 4.52 -17.70
CA ILE A 487 25.12 3.74 -18.14
C ILE A 487 25.77 4.41 -19.35
N PHE A 488 24.97 4.85 -20.33
CA PHE A 488 25.46 5.58 -21.48
C PHE A 488 26.21 6.86 -21.10
N PHE A 489 25.64 7.70 -20.22
CA PHE A 489 26.28 8.92 -19.76
C PHE A 489 27.52 8.67 -18.92
N LEU A 490 27.55 7.61 -18.10
CA LEU A 490 28.78 7.22 -17.39
C LEU A 490 29.88 6.83 -18.38
N LEU A 491 29.59 5.99 -19.37
CA LEU A 491 30.58 5.61 -20.38
C LEU A 491 31.08 6.82 -21.19
N LEU A 492 30.18 7.74 -21.52
CA LEU A 492 30.52 8.93 -22.30
C LEU A 492 31.33 9.96 -21.50
N PHE A 493 31.01 10.19 -20.22
CA PHE A 493 31.57 11.30 -19.44
C PHE A 493 32.62 10.90 -18.40
N VAL A 494 32.81 9.60 -18.09
CA VAL A 494 33.93 9.14 -17.25
C VAL A 494 35.30 9.61 -17.78
N PRO A 495 35.57 9.62 -19.11
CA PRO A 495 36.82 10.18 -19.65
C PRO A 495 37.01 11.69 -19.40
N VAL A 496 35.94 12.42 -19.06
CA VAL A 496 35.97 13.88 -18.80
C VAL A 496 36.33 14.17 -17.33
N TRP A 497 36.24 13.19 -16.43
CA TRP A 497 36.53 13.39 -15.00
C TRP A 497 37.95 13.88 -14.70
N PRO A 498 39.01 13.35 -15.35
CA PRO A 498 40.37 13.89 -15.18
C PRO A 498 40.48 15.36 -15.61
N LEU A 499 39.75 15.77 -16.66
CA LEU A 499 39.73 17.17 -17.12
C LEU A 499 39.05 18.10 -16.11
N LEU A 500 37.98 17.64 -15.44
CA LEU A 500 37.35 18.39 -14.35
C LEU A 500 38.30 18.57 -13.17
N TRP A 501 39.09 17.53 -12.87
CA TRP A 501 40.10 17.59 -11.82
C TRP A 501 41.19 18.61 -12.13
N LEU A 502 41.67 18.65 -13.38
CA LEU A 502 42.62 19.66 -13.87
C LEU A 502 42.03 21.09 -13.83
N LYS A 503 40.71 21.24 -14.01
CA LYS A 503 39.98 22.52 -13.87
C LYS A 503 39.64 22.91 -12.43
N GLY A 504 40.16 22.18 -11.44
CA GLY A 504 40.01 22.49 -10.01
C GLY A 504 38.71 21.99 -9.36
N TYR A 505 37.93 21.15 -10.04
CA TYR A 505 36.79 20.48 -9.42
C TYR A 505 37.27 19.31 -8.57
N ARG A 506 36.67 19.14 -7.39
CA ARG A 506 36.95 18.01 -6.49
C ARG A 506 35.66 17.26 -6.21
N LEU A 507 35.78 15.96 -5.94
CA LEU A 507 34.66 15.16 -5.50
C LEU A 507 34.38 15.48 -4.02
N THR A 508 33.28 16.17 -3.74
CA THR A 508 32.86 16.57 -2.40
C THR A 508 31.54 15.87 -2.06
N ARG A 509 31.30 15.65 -0.76
CA ARG A 509 29.99 15.18 -0.30
C ARG A 509 29.18 16.38 0.18
N ILE A 510 28.00 16.57 -0.40
CA ILE A 510 27.09 17.67 -0.06
C ILE A 510 25.78 17.09 0.45
N LEU A 511 25.18 17.78 1.43
CA LEU A 511 23.91 17.38 2.04
C LEU A 511 22.73 17.75 1.12
N ILE A 512 21.79 16.83 0.96
CA ILE A 512 20.51 17.07 0.30
C ILE A 512 19.53 17.63 1.34
N VAL A 513 18.87 18.73 0.98
CA VAL A 513 17.82 19.39 1.79
C VAL A 513 16.43 18.92 1.37
N SER A 514 16.22 18.73 0.07
CA SER A 514 14.97 18.28 -0.52
C SER A 514 15.25 17.47 -1.78
N PRO A 515 14.50 16.40 -2.06
CA PRO A 515 13.40 15.83 -1.25
C PRO A 515 13.84 14.86 -0.14
N LEU A 516 15.13 14.52 -0.03
CA LEU A 516 15.66 13.59 0.97
C LEU A 516 16.54 14.32 2.01
N PRO A 517 15.96 14.99 3.02
CA PRO A 517 16.71 15.76 3.99
C PRO A 517 17.70 14.88 4.77
N GLY A 518 18.95 15.33 4.89
CA GLY A 518 19.98 14.67 5.69
C GLY A 518 20.82 13.62 4.94
N LYS A 519 20.55 13.34 3.67
CA LYS A 519 21.35 12.39 2.86
C LYS A 519 22.56 13.11 2.24
N SER A 520 23.77 12.65 2.54
CA SER A 520 25.00 13.16 1.91
C SER A 520 25.34 12.39 0.62
N VAL A 521 25.57 13.12 -0.47
CA VAL A 521 25.85 12.52 -1.79
C VAL A 521 27.12 13.10 -2.42
N PRO A 522 27.88 12.28 -3.19
CA PRO A 522 29.07 12.76 -3.88
C PRO A 522 28.68 13.57 -5.13
N VAL A 523 29.30 14.73 -5.31
CA VAL A 523 29.19 15.60 -6.48
C VAL A 523 30.54 16.22 -6.80
N PHE A 524 30.75 16.64 -8.05
CA PHE A 524 31.89 17.49 -8.38
C PHE A 524 31.54 18.94 -8.06
N SER A 525 32.37 19.60 -7.26
CA SER A 525 32.22 21.03 -7.02
C SER A 525 33.58 21.70 -6.82
N LYS A 526 33.62 23.01 -7.05
CA LYS A 526 34.74 23.86 -6.61
C LYS A 526 34.57 24.14 -5.10
N PRO A 527 35.66 24.40 -4.36
CA PRO A 527 35.58 24.75 -2.95
C PRO A 527 34.61 25.91 -2.72
N GLY A 528 33.64 25.73 -1.81
CA GLY A 528 32.64 26.76 -1.47
C GLY A 528 31.49 26.96 -2.46
N ARG A 529 31.43 26.21 -3.58
CA ARG A 529 30.35 26.33 -4.59
C ARG A 529 29.46 25.08 -4.60
N LEU A 530 28.15 25.30 -4.78
CA LEU A 530 27.16 24.23 -4.98
C LEU A 530 27.10 23.78 -6.45
N PRO A 531 26.75 22.51 -6.73
CA PRO A 531 26.69 21.97 -8.09
C PRO A 531 25.48 22.53 -8.85
N GLU A 532 25.74 23.22 -9.94
CA GLU A 532 24.75 23.85 -10.80
C GLU A 532 24.57 23.11 -12.13
N THR A 533 25.62 22.51 -12.69
CA THR A 533 25.57 21.89 -14.03
C THR A 533 25.23 20.40 -13.97
N PHE A 534 24.84 19.83 -15.12
CA PHE A 534 24.63 18.37 -15.23
C PHE A 534 25.96 17.60 -15.03
N ILE A 535 27.06 18.15 -15.54
CA ILE A 535 28.40 17.55 -15.47
C ILE A 535 28.85 17.41 -14.01
N GLU A 536 28.59 18.43 -13.19
CA GLU A 536 28.91 18.42 -11.75
C GLU A 536 28.14 17.34 -10.97
N LYS A 537 26.96 16.97 -11.48
CA LYS A 537 26.05 15.96 -10.88
C LYS A 537 26.28 14.53 -11.40
N LEU A 538 27.22 14.31 -12.34
CA LEU A 538 27.49 12.98 -12.92
C LEU A 538 27.74 11.85 -11.89
N PRO A 539 28.41 12.07 -10.74
CA PRO A 539 28.56 11.01 -9.73
C PRO A 539 27.22 10.51 -9.17
N LEU A 540 26.14 11.29 -9.28
CA LEU A 540 24.80 10.87 -8.88
C LEU A 540 24.20 9.80 -9.81
N LEU A 541 24.74 9.59 -11.02
CA LEU A 541 24.30 8.52 -11.94
C LEU A 541 24.46 7.12 -11.31
N PHE A 542 25.46 6.91 -10.46
CA PHE A 542 25.59 5.66 -9.69
C PHE A 542 24.40 5.43 -8.75
N TRP A 543 23.83 6.50 -8.21
CA TRP A 543 22.65 6.43 -7.35
C TRP A 543 21.36 6.26 -8.15
N VAL A 544 21.32 6.73 -9.40
CA VAL A 544 20.27 6.35 -10.36
C VAL A 544 20.34 4.84 -10.62
N ILE A 545 21.51 4.28 -10.89
CA ILE A 545 21.69 2.83 -11.09
C ILE A 545 21.25 2.04 -9.85
N LYS A 546 21.57 2.49 -8.64
CA LYS A 546 21.10 1.86 -7.38
C LYS A 546 19.59 1.95 -7.17
N GLY A 547 18.93 2.94 -7.76
CA GLY A 547 17.47 3.11 -7.69
C GLY A 547 16.98 4.18 -6.71
N ASP A 548 17.90 4.88 -6.08
CA ASP A 548 17.62 5.95 -5.13
C ASP A 548 17.23 7.26 -5.83
N PHE A 549 17.69 7.46 -7.07
CA PHE A 549 17.44 8.66 -7.88
C PHE A 549 16.89 8.27 -9.26
N SER A 550 16.40 9.27 -9.99
CA SER A 550 15.99 9.19 -11.40
C SER A 550 16.77 10.22 -12.23
N LEU A 551 16.82 10.05 -13.56
CA LEU A 551 17.44 11.08 -14.41
C LEU A 551 16.59 12.35 -14.45
N VAL A 552 15.28 12.18 -14.65
CA VAL A 552 14.27 13.24 -14.62
C VAL A 552 13.32 12.99 -13.45
N GLY A 553 13.20 13.97 -12.56
CA GLY A 553 12.43 13.86 -11.32
C GLY A 553 12.36 15.18 -10.54
N GLU A 554 12.11 15.07 -9.24
CA GLU A 554 11.99 16.22 -8.34
C GLU A 554 13.32 16.99 -8.21
N GLU A 555 13.25 18.31 -8.05
CA GLU A 555 14.42 19.19 -7.96
C GLU A 555 15.29 18.88 -6.73
N LEU A 556 16.56 18.55 -6.98
CA LEU A 556 17.57 18.42 -5.92
C LEU A 556 18.04 19.78 -5.42
N ARG A 557 17.84 20.03 -4.12
CA ARG A 557 18.38 21.20 -3.41
C ARG A 557 19.49 20.79 -2.45
N PHE A 558 20.59 21.52 -2.50
CA PHE A 558 21.81 21.27 -1.73
C PHE A 558 22.06 22.42 -0.73
N GLU A 559 22.50 22.10 0.49
CA GLU A 559 23.01 23.08 1.45
C GLU A 559 24.36 22.62 2.04
N THR A 560 25.11 23.59 2.56
CA THR A 560 26.36 23.39 3.29
C THR A 560 26.17 23.19 4.80
N SER A 561 24.96 23.35 5.35
CA SER A 561 24.66 23.25 6.79
C SER A 561 23.54 22.24 7.07
N GLU A 562 23.67 21.46 8.16
CA GLU A 562 22.65 20.52 8.64
C GLU A 562 21.49 21.28 9.33
N LYS A 563 20.62 21.95 8.57
CA LYS A 563 19.31 22.36 9.09
C LYS A 563 18.25 21.35 8.67
N LYS A 564 17.59 20.74 9.66
CA LYS A 564 16.44 19.85 9.43
C LYS A 564 15.26 20.66 8.90
N SER A 565 15.01 20.59 7.61
CA SER A 565 13.73 21.02 7.01
C SER A 565 12.66 19.94 7.22
N ALA A 566 11.41 20.37 7.37
CA ALA A 566 10.25 19.48 7.44
C ALA A 566 10.14 18.62 6.17
N ASN A 567 9.70 17.37 6.32
CA ASN A 567 9.53 16.39 5.24
C ASN A 567 8.46 16.88 4.24
N PRO A 568 8.83 17.23 2.99
CA PRO A 568 7.84 17.43 1.94
C PRO A 568 7.23 16.07 1.54
N VAL A 569 5.96 16.09 1.14
CA VAL A 569 5.31 14.92 0.51
C VAL A 569 5.95 14.73 -0.86
N ILE A 570 6.75 13.66 -1.00
CA ILE A 570 7.51 13.35 -2.21
C ILE A 570 6.60 12.63 -3.21
N LEU A 571 6.18 13.32 -4.27
CA LEU A 571 5.38 12.75 -5.37
C LEU A 571 6.24 12.05 -6.43
N LEU A 572 7.51 12.46 -6.58
CA LEU A 572 8.44 11.99 -7.60
C LEU A 572 9.79 11.65 -6.98
N LYS A 573 10.47 10.62 -7.50
CA LYS A 573 11.85 10.37 -7.07
C LYS A 573 12.73 11.60 -7.35
N PRO A 574 13.72 11.89 -6.49
CA PRO A 574 14.70 12.93 -6.77
C PRO A 574 15.36 12.73 -8.14
N GLY A 575 15.42 13.80 -8.92
CA GLY A 575 15.93 13.82 -10.29
C GLY A 575 17.23 14.60 -10.44
N LEU A 576 18.14 14.13 -11.30
CA LEU A 576 19.32 14.93 -11.68
C LEU A 576 18.91 16.17 -12.48
N ILE A 577 17.88 16.03 -13.32
CA ILE A 577 17.24 17.08 -14.10
C ILE A 577 15.81 17.21 -13.59
N SER A 578 15.39 18.44 -13.33
CA SER A 578 14.01 18.74 -12.93
C SER A 578 13.29 19.51 -14.02
N PHE A 579 12.04 19.13 -14.27
CA PHE A 579 11.16 19.85 -15.19
C PHE A 579 10.93 21.30 -14.75
N LEU A 580 10.95 21.57 -13.44
CA LEU A 580 10.75 22.90 -12.86
C LEU A 580 11.84 23.90 -13.28
N ARG A 581 13.10 23.46 -13.29
CA ARG A 581 14.26 24.30 -13.63
C ARG A 581 14.25 24.76 -15.10
N LEU A 582 13.55 24.02 -15.97
CA LEU A 582 13.42 24.34 -17.40
C LEU A 582 12.35 25.39 -17.69
N LYS A 583 11.52 25.80 -16.72
CA LYS A 583 10.54 26.88 -16.90
C LYS A 583 10.95 28.21 -16.24
N GLU A 584 12.17 28.32 -15.68
CA GLU A 584 12.70 29.56 -15.08
C GLU A 584 11.79 30.19 -14.01
N MET A 585 11.09 29.35 -13.24
CA MET A 585 10.24 29.83 -12.15
C MET A 585 11.06 30.07 -10.87
N GLY A 586 10.83 31.22 -10.23
CA GLY A 586 11.49 31.61 -8.98
C GLY A 586 11.21 30.65 -7.81
N PRO A 587 12.06 30.68 -6.76
CA PRO A 587 12.03 29.72 -5.64
C PRO A 587 10.76 29.73 -4.78
N ASP A 588 9.97 30.82 -4.79
CA ASP A 588 8.84 31.07 -3.85
C ASP A 588 7.43 30.70 -4.34
N GLN A 589 7.29 30.05 -5.50
CA GLN A 589 5.96 29.64 -6.00
C GLN A 589 5.68 28.16 -5.72
N ALA A 590 5.56 27.77 -4.44
CA ALA A 590 5.29 26.39 -4.03
C ALA A 590 4.02 25.79 -4.67
N GLU A 591 2.99 26.61 -4.89
CA GLU A 591 1.73 26.20 -5.53
C GLU A 591 1.91 25.82 -7.02
N ASN A 592 2.76 26.55 -7.75
CA ASN A 592 3.07 26.25 -9.15
C ASN A 592 3.95 25.01 -9.29
N ARG A 593 4.73 24.64 -8.25
CA ARG A 593 5.59 23.45 -8.26
C ARG A 593 4.79 22.16 -8.38
N LYS A 594 3.81 21.96 -7.50
CA LYS A 594 2.95 20.77 -7.51
C LYS A 594 2.20 20.61 -8.83
N LYS A 595 1.63 21.70 -9.37
CA LYS A 595 0.90 21.69 -10.66
C LYS A 595 1.78 21.17 -11.82
N ILE A 596 3.05 21.55 -11.83
CA ILE A 596 4.03 21.16 -12.86
C ILE A 596 4.46 19.69 -12.72
N GLU A 597 4.70 19.23 -11.49
CA GLU A 597 5.02 17.82 -11.22
C GLU A 597 3.87 16.89 -11.63
N ILE A 598 2.65 17.32 -11.37
CA ILE A 598 1.42 16.60 -11.72
C ILE A 598 1.21 16.59 -13.23
N TYR A 599 1.50 17.69 -13.92
CA TYR A 599 1.53 17.73 -15.37
C TYR A 599 2.53 16.71 -15.94
N TYR A 600 3.71 16.60 -15.34
CA TYR A 600 4.71 15.60 -15.74
C TYR A 600 4.21 14.17 -15.49
N LEU A 601 3.63 13.88 -14.32
CA LEU A 601 3.07 12.57 -13.98
C LEU A 601 1.95 12.14 -14.94
N LYS A 602 1.09 13.08 -15.35
CA LYS A 602 -0.03 12.83 -16.27
C LYS A 602 0.43 12.62 -17.71
N ASN A 603 1.43 13.38 -18.16
CA ASN A 603 1.88 13.38 -19.56
C ASN A 603 3.17 12.58 -19.80
N TYR A 604 3.61 11.80 -18.81
CA TYR A 604 4.84 11.03 -18.90
C TYR A 604 4.88 10.16 -20.17
N THR A 605 5.98 10.29 -20.91
CA THR A 605 6.41 9.38 -21.97
C THR A 605 7.94 9.34 -22.00
N PRO A 606 8.57 8.25 -22.49
CA PRO A 606 10.02 8.19 -22.64
C PRO A 606 10.57 9.31 -23.52
N LEU A 607 9.82 9.69 -24.56
CA LEU A 607 10.19 10.78 -25.44
C LEU A 607 10.16 12.13 -24.72
N PHE A 608 9.17 12.34 -23.85
CA PHE A 608 9.09 13.56 -23.04
C PHE A 608 10.30 13.68 -22.12
N ASP A 609 10.70 12.59 -21.45
CA ASP A 609 11.93 12.56 -20.65
C ASP A 609 13.19 12.83 -21.47
N LEU A 610 13.32 12.22 -22.64
CA LEU A 610 14.46 12.45 -23.52
C LEU A 610 14.55 13.92 -23.92
N GLN A 611 13.42 14.56 -24.25
CA GLN A 611 13.36 15.98 -24.53
C GLN A 611 13.80 16.83 -23.33
N LEU A 612 13.36 16.47 -22.11
CA LEU A 612 13.76 17.18 -20.89
C LEU A 612 15.26 17.01 -20.59
N ILE A 613 15.80 15.81 -20.81
CA ILE A 613 17.23 15.53 -20.65
C ILE A 613 18.05 16.35 -21.64
N LEU A 614 17.68 16.32 -22.92
CA LEU A 614 18.37 17.09 -23.97
C LEU A 614 18.31 18.60 -23.68
N ARG A 615 17.13 19.13 -23.30
CA ARG A 615 16.98 20.53 -22.90
C ARG A 615 17.79 20.86 -21.66
N GLY A 616 17.86 19.96 -20.68
CA GLY A 616 18.66 20.12 -19.46
C GLY A 616 20.16 20.17 -19.73
N ILE A 617 20.65 19.35 -20.65
CA ILE A 617 22.06 19.36 -21.09
C ILE A 617 22.37 20.66 -21.87
N ILE A 618 21.50 21.05 -22.80
CA ILE A 618 21.70 22.24 -23.66
C ILE A 618 21.62 23.54 -22.85
N ARG A 619 20.60 23.68 -21.98
CA ARG A 619 20.45 24.88 -21.13
C ARG A 619 21.41 24.91 -19.96
N GLY A 620 21.86 23.75 -19.50
CA GLY A 620 22.81 23.62 -18.40
C GLY A 620 24.27 23.93 -18.75
N LYS A 621 24.54 24.48 -19.95
CA LYS A 621 25.86 24.79 -20.57
C LYS A 621 27.02 23.91 -20.09
N ILE A 622 27.51 23.08 -21.02
CA ILE A 622 28.87 22.51 -21.03
C ILE A 622 29.90 23.52 -20.52
#